data_AF-A0A414Q0I6-F1
#
_entry.id   AF-A0A414Q0I6-F1
#
_cell.length_a   1.000
_cell.length_b   1.000
_cell.length_c   1.000
_cell.angle_alpha   90.00
_cell.angle_beta   90.00
_cell.angle_gamma   90.00
#
_symmetry.space_group_name_H-M   'P 1'
#
loop_
_entity.id
_entity.type
_entity.pdbx_description
1 polymer ?
#
loop_
_entity_poly.entity_id
_entity_poly.type
_entity_poly.pdbx_seq_one_letter_code
_entity_poly.pdbx_strand_id
1 'polypeptide(L)' 'MSREAIINESDEVVIATAFAQIKITGKIDKELKEKALLSLKRMELIAKICGYGESEINKQLYSDLESFKS' A
#
# COMPACT_ATOMS: atom_id res chain seq x y z
N MET A 1 18.54 -1.79 -11.34
CA MET A 1 17.07 -1.84 -11.16
C MET A 1 16.47 -0.59 -11.75
N SER A 2 15.26 -0.66 -12.32
CA SER A 2 14.58 0.53 -12.85
C SER A 2 14.05 1.40 -11.70
N ARG A 3 13.76 2.67 -11.95
CA ARG A 3 13.23 3.57 -10.90
C ARG A 3 11.87 3.09 -10.40
N GLU A 4 11.06 2.54 -11.30
CA GLU A 4 9.75 1.97 -11.01
C GLU A 4 9.87 0.77 -10.05
N ALA A 5 10.88 -0.08 -10.25
CA ALA A 5 11.14 -1.23 -9.37
C ALA A 5 11.50 -0.79 -7.93
N ILE A 6 12.37 0.23 -7.79
CA ILE A 6 12.78 0.76 -6.48
C ILE A 6 11.60 1.43 -5.75
N ILE A 7 10.75 2.15 -6.49
CA ILE A 7 9.55 2.79 -5.93
C ILE A 7 8.55 1.73 -5.45
N ASN A 8 8.32 0.69 -6.25
CA ASN A 8 7.42 -0.41 -5.88
C ASN A 8 7.92 -1.16 -4.64
N GLU A 9 9.20 -1.51 -4.56
CA GLU A 9 9.76 -2.18 -3.37
C GLU A 9 9.63 -1.34 -2.10
N SER A 10 9.85 -0.03 -2.21
CA SER A 10 9.69 0.89 -1.07
C SER A 10 8.22 0.98 -0.63
N ASP A 11 7.30 1.05 -1.58
CA ASP A 11 5.86 1.12 -1.33
C ASP A 11 5.34 -0.20 -0.71
N GLU A 12 5.82 -1.35 -1.17
CA GLU A 12 5.53 -2.67 -0.61
C GLU A 12 5.97 -2.78 0.86
N VAL A 13 7.15 -2.26 1.22
CA VAL A 13 7.62 -2.26 2.61
C VAL A 13 6.72 -1.41 3.50
N VAL A 14 6.27 -0.24 3.04
CA VAL A 14 5.35 0.62 3.80
C VAL A 14 4.01 -0.08 4.04
N ILE A 15 3.46 -0.71 3.00
CA ILE A 15 2.21 -1.45 3.08
C ILE A 15 2.34 -2.63 4.04
N ALA A 16 3.42 -3.43 3.91
CA ALA A 16 3.69 -4.56 4.78
C ALA A 16 3.85 -4.13 6.25
N THR A 17 4.51 -3.01 6.50
CA THR A 17 4.69 -2.45 7.84
C THR A 17 3.36 -2.05 8.47
N ALA A 18 2.47 -1.42 7.69
CA ALA A 18 1.13 -1.05 8.16
C ALA A 18 0.31 -2.27 8.58
N PHE A 19 0.27 -3.31 7.74
CA PHE A 19 -0.44 -4.55 8.07
C PHE A 19 0.21 -5.32 9.23
N ALA A 20 1.54 -5.27 9.36
CA ALA A 20 2.25 -5.85 10.50
C ALA A 20 1.87 -5.14 11.82
N GLN A 21 1.83 -3.81 11.84
CA GLN A 21 1.41 -3.05 13.02
C GLN A 21 -0.03 -3.40 13.41
N ILE A 22 -0.94 -3.47 12.44
CA ILE A 22 -2.32 -3.92 12.67
C ILE A 22 -2.36 -5.32 13.25
N LYS A 23 -1.62 -6.27 12.66
CA LYS A 23 -1.62 -7.67 13.09
C LYS A 23 -1.11 -7.85 14.51
N ILE A 24 -0.09 -7.09 14.90
CA ILE A 24 0.57 -7.20 16.20
C ILE A 24 -0.19 -6.43 17.28
N THR A 25 -0.73 -5.26 16.96
CA THR A 25 -1.26 -4.31 17.97
C THR A 25 -2.78 -4.13 17.93
N GLY A 26 -3.43 -4.57 16.85
CA GLY A 26 -4.85 -4.31 16.59
C GLY A 26 -5.17 -2.85 16.24
N LYS A 27 -4.15 -2.00 16.08
CA LYS A 27 -4.27 -0.56 15.78
C LYS A 27 -3.28 -0.18 14.68
N ILE A 28 -3.45 1.00 14.11
CA ILE A 28 -2.53 1.56 13.13
C ILE A 28 -2.23 3.01 13.47
N ASP A 29 -0.95 3.40 13.37
CA ASP A 29 -0.56 4.80 13.47
C ASP A 29 -1.14 5.60 12.29
N LYS A 30 -1.63 6.81 12.56
CA LYS A 30 -2.30 7.63 11.55
C LYS A 30 -1.38 7.97 10.37
N GLU A 31 -0.14 8.36 10.65
CA GLU A 31 0.82 8.72 9.61
C GLU A 31 1.21 7.49 8.78
N LEU A 32 1.40 6.34 9.43
CA LEU A 32 1.67 5.09 8.74
C LEU A 32 0.50 4.67 7.84
N LYS A 33 -0.74 4.81 8.30
CA LYS A 33 -1.95 4.55 7.50
C LYS A 33 -1.98 5.43 6.24
N GLU A 34 -1.76 6.73 6.39
CA GLU A 34 -1.74 7.68 5.27
C GLU A 34 -0.64 7.32 4.25
N LYS A 35 0.56 6.97 4.71
CA LYS A 35 1.67 6.53 3.84
C LYS A 35 1.36 5.24 3.11
N ALA A 36 0.73 4.26 3.76
CA ALA A 36 0.36 2.99 3.14
C ALA A 36 -0.73 3.17 2.06
N LEU A 37 -1.74 4.01 2.31
CA LEU A 37 -2.77 4.34 1.32
C LEU A 37 -2.19 5.07 0.10
N LEU A 38 -1.23 5.98 0.32
CA LEU A 38 -0.51 6.65 -0.77
C LEU A 38 0.35 5.68 -1.58
N SER A 39 0.97 4.71 -0.92
CA SER A 39 1.79 3.66 -1.56
C SER A 39 0.93 2.79 -2.48
N LEU A 40 -0.23 2.33 -2.02
CA LEU A 40 -1.18 1.58 -2.86
C LEU A 40 -1.65 2.37 -4.09
N LYS A 41 -1.95 3.67 -3.93
CA LYS A 41 -2.31 4.56 -5.05
C LYS A 41 -1.18 4.69 -6.07
N ARG A 42 0.07 4.80 -5.62
CA ARG A 42 1.23 4.87 -6.52
C ARG A 42 1.45 3.57 -7.27
N MET A 43 1.33 2.42 -6.61
CA MET A 43 1.42 1.11 -7.26
C MET A 43 0.36 0.96 -8.36
N GLU A 44 -0.88 1.39 -8.12
CA GLU A 44 -1.94 1.39 -9.13
C GLU A 44 -1.61 2.31 -10.32
N LEU A 45 -1.08 3.51 -10.05
CA LEU A 45 -0.69 4.44 -11.11
C LEU A 45 0.45 3.88 -11.97
N ILE A 46 1.49 3.31 -11.34
CA ILE A 46 2.61 2.68 -12.04
C ILE A 46 2.10 1.51 -12.90
N ALA A 47 1.20 0.68 -12.34
CA ALA A 47 0.59 -0.42 -13.08
C ALA A 47 -0.11 0.07 -14.35
N LYS A 48 -0.93 1.13 -14.25
CA LYS A 48 -1.61 1.75 -15.40
C LYS A 48 -0.64 2.31 -16.44
N ILE A 49 0.41 3.00 -16.01
CA ILE A 49 1.44 3.56 -16.91
C ILE A 49 2.16 2.45 -17.69
N CYS A 50 2.41 1.32 -17.05
CA CYS A 50 3.03 0.15 -17.67
C CYS A 50 2.06 -0.73 -18.49
N GLY A 51 0.78 -0.36 -18.60
CA GLY A 51 -0.22 -1.09 -19.36
C GLY A 51 -0.75 -2.36 -18.67
N TYR A 52 -0.53 -2.50 -17.36
CA TYR A 52 -1.12 -3.58 -16.57
C TYR A 52 -2.58 -3.27 -16.21
N GLY A 53 -3.38 -4.31 -16.04
CA GLY A 53 -4.77 -4.20 -15.58
C GLY A 53 -4.88 -3.82 -14.10
N GLU A 54 -6.11 -3.57 -13.65
CA GLU A 54 -6.39 -3.31 -12.24
C GLU A 54 -6.10 -4.54 -11.36
N SER A 55 -5.55 -4.32 -10.17
CA SER A 55 -5.27 -5.36 -9.18
C SER A 55 -6.39 -5.43 -8.14
N GLU A 56 -7.18 -6.50 -8.16
CA GLU A 56 -8.21 -6.75 -7.14
C GLU A 56 -7.59 -6.91 -5.74
N ILE A 57 -6.36 -7.42 -5.66
CA ILE A 57 -5.61 -7.51 -4.40
C ILE A 57 -5.34 -6.10 -3.87
N ASN A 58 -4.87 -5.16 -4.71
CA ASN A 58 -4.56 -3.80 -4.26
C ASN A 58 -5.84 -3.06 -3.83
N LYS A 59 -6.97 -3.28 -4.51
CA LYS A 59 -8.27 -2.75 -4.11
C LYS A 59 -8.69 -3.26 -2.73
N GLN A 60 -8.55 -4.56 -2.48
CA GLN A 60 -8.87 -5.13 -1.17
C GLN A 60 -7.94 -4.59 -0.09
N LEU A 61 -6.63 -4.53 -0.33
CA LEU A 61 -5.67 -3.96 0.63
C LEU A 61 -5.98 -2.50 0.97
N TYR A 62 -6.41 -1.71 -0.02
CA TYR A 62 -6.82 -0.33 0.19
C TYR A 62 -8.06 -0.25 1.08
N SER A 63 -9.09 -1.03 0.75
CA SER A 63 -10.34 -1.08 1.52
C SER A 63 -10.10 -1.54 2.96
N ASP A 64 -9.27 -2.56 3.14
CA ASP A 64 -8.90 -3.07 4.46
C ASP A 64 -8.22 -1.98 5.28
N LEU A 65 -7.18 -1.33 4.75
CA LEU A 65 -6.49 -0.23 5.45
C LEU A 65 -7.43 0.93 5.78
N GLU A 66 -8.31 1.31 4.86
CA GLU A 66 -9.27 2.39 5.07
C GLU A 66 -10.22 2.08 6.24
N SER A 67 -10.64 0.82 6.40
CA SER A 67 -11.55 0.37 7.45
C SER A 67 -10.97 0.42 8.88
N PHE A 68 -9.65 0.35 9.05
CA PHE A 68 -9.03 0.39 10.38
C PHE A 68 -9.03 1.79 10.96
N LYS A 69 -9.55 1.96 12.18
CA LYS A 69 -9.46 3.23 12.90
C LYS A 69 -8.02 3.45 13.39
N SER A 70 -7.47 4.61 13.03
CA SER A 70 -6.23 5.17 13.57
C SER A 70 -6.48 5.94 14.85
#